data_AF-A0A258FHM1-F1
#
_entry.id   AF-A0A258FHM1-F1
#
_cell.length_a   1.000
_cell.length_b   1.000
_cell.length_c   1.000
_cell.angle_alpha   90.00
_cell.angle_beta   90.00
_cell.angle_gamma   90.00
#
_symmetry.space_group_name_H-M   'P 1'
#
loop_
_entity.id
_entity.type
_entity.pdbx_description
1 polymer ?
#
loop_
_entity_poly.entity_id
_entity_poly.type
_entity_poly.pdbx_seq_one_letter_code
_entity_poly.pdbx_strand_id
1 'polypeptide(L)'
;MSSTRSPTENLSALIDTVQKNCTIADARHARDMTICTFLLEMREYYRWEMEIPYGARLPKDELGDWLTARESLWDTVEEETFAPLPVSGGIDPFDADDVNRALVPYGLVYSSGLGHFRKPHFVLAELKRAEVREGVKVYVAGCEYARDLIAPPAAMRDGAIFLRMDAVRRLLWNKFEEWQWKEKDTALGRAFAHYDFERDIERGLDRMAEAESEAMILHEVGEARAEKLLGADWSSMLGQLDSKHAE
;
A
#
# COMPACT_ATOMS: atom_id res chain seq x y z
N MET A 1 1.46 17.11 -35.37
CA MET A 1 0.54 17.25 -34.20
C MET A 1 0.43 15.87 -33.58
N SER A 2 1.18 15.61 -32.51
CA SER A 2 1.17 14.31 -31.84
C SER A 2 -0.12 14.20 -31.05
N SER A 3 -0.97 13.23 -31.40
CA SER A 3 -2.18 12.93 -30.65
C SER A 3 -1.75 12.28 -29.34
N THR A 4 -1.74 13.04 -28.24
CA THR A 4 -1.53 12.50 -26.89
C THR A 4 -2.67 11.53 -26.60
N ARG A 5 -2.38 10.23 -26.69
CA ARG A 5 -3.28 9.15 -26.28
C ARG A 5 -3.64 9.32 -24.80
N SER A 6 -4.89 9.02 -24.43
CA SER A 6 -5.33 9.09 -23.04
C SER A 6 -4.58 8.02 -22.21
N PRO A 7 -4.25 8.27 -20.94
CA PRO A 7 -3.64 7.27 -20.06
C PRO A 7 -4.46 5.98 -19.97
N THR A 8 -5.77 6.07 -20.15
CA THR A 8 -6.70 4.93 -20.18
C THR A 8 -6.59 4.07 -21.44
N GLU A 9 -6.09 4.59 -22.56
CA GLU A 9 -5.91 3.80 -23.80
C GLU A 9 -4.81 2.75 -23.69
N ASN A 10 -3.99 2.79 -22.63
CA ASN A 10 -3.00 1.75 -22.34
C ASN A 10 -2.87 1.45 -20.84
N LEU A 11 -4.01 1.32 -20.15
CA LEU A 11 -4.05 1.01 -18.72
C LEU A 11 -3.27 -0.28 -18.39
N SER A 12 -3.32 -1.30 -19.25
CA SER A 12 -2.54 -2.53 -19.07
C SER A 12 -1.04 -2.25 -19.00
N ALA A 13 -0.47 -1.51 -19.96
CA ALA A 13 0.97 -1.24 -19.91
C ALA A 13 1.36 -0.34 -18.73
N LEU A 14 0.46 0.55 -18.30
CA LEU A 14 0.69 1.33 -17.09
C LEU A 14 0.75 0.41 -15.85
N ILE A 15 -0.22 -0.48 -15.69
CA ILE A 15 -0.25 -1.49 -14.61
C ILE A 15 1.04 -2.33 -14.65
N ASP A 16 1.39 -2.87 -15.81
CA ASP A 16 2.57 -3.72 -15.99
C ASP A 16 3.87 -2.97 -15.65
N THR A 17 3.96 -1.70 -16.05
CA THR A 17 5.14 -0.87 -15.76
C THR A 17 5.25 -0.54 -14.27
N VAL A 18 4.14 -0.18 -13.63
CA VAL A 18 4.12 0.08 -12.18
C VAL A 18 4.48 -1.21 -11.43
N GLN A 19 3.85 -2.34 -11.75
CA GLN A 19 4.12 -3.61 -11.08
C GLN A 19 5.56 -4.08 -11.30
N LYS A 20 6.15 -3.82 -12.47
CA LYS A 20 7.58 -4.06 -12.71
C LYS A 20 8.43 -3.23 -11.77
N ASN A 21 8.15 -1.93 -11.62
CA ASN A 21 8.89 -1.07 -10.69
C ASN A 21 8.73 -1.53 -9.24
N CYS A 22 7.54 -1.98 -8.84
CA CYS A 22 7.33 -2.60 -7.53
C CYS A 22 8.19 -3.85 -7.34
N THR A 23 8.22 -4.72 -8.35
CA THR A 23 9.00 -5.97 -8.31
C THR A 23 10.51 -5.68 -8.19
N ILE A 24 11.02 -4.65 -8.88
CA ILE A 24 12.41 -4.20 -8.74
C ILE A 24 12.68 -3.67 -7.33
N ALA A 25 11.75 -2.88 -6.77
CA ALA A 25 11.90 -2.35 -5.41
C ALA A 25 11.89 -3.48 -4.36
N ASP A 26 10.98 -4.43 -4.50
CA ASP A 26 10.90 -5.60 -3.63
C ASP A 26 12.15 -6.48 -3.75
N ALA A 27 12.63 -6.76 -4.96
CA ALA A 27 13.83 -7.56 -5.19
C ALA A 27 15.04 -7.04 -4.40
N ARG A 28 15.21 -5.71 -4.35
CA ARG A 28 16.31 -5.04 -3.67
C ARG A 28 16.20 -5.00 -2.14
N HIS A 29 14.99 -5.10 -1.60
CA HIS A 29 14.71 -4.67 -0.24
C HIS A 29 13.92 -5.67 0.62
N ALA A 30 13.30 -6.68 0.01
CA ALA A 30 12.53 -7.68 0.72
C ALA A 30 13.41 -8.53 1.66
N ARG A 31 14.67 -8.76 1.27
CA ARG A 31 15.67 -9.54 2.04
C ARG A 31 16.16 -8.84 3.32
N ASP A 32 15.85 -7.55 3.50
CA ASP A 32 16.18 -6.84 4.75
C ASP A 32 15.24 -7.22 5.91
N MET A 33 14.10 -7.85 5.61
CA MET A 33 13.14 -8.28 6.63
C MET A 33 13.63 -9.54 7.35
N THR A 34 13.26 -9.69 8.62
CA THR A 34 13.42 -10.99 9.30
C THR A 34 12.58 -12.05 8.59
N ILE A 35 13.05 -13.30 8.60
CA ILE A 35 12.39 -14.42 7.90
C ILE A 35 10.89 -14.56 8.23
N CYS A 36 10.50 -14.37 9.50
CA CYS A 36 9.09 -14.47 9.89
C CYS A 36 8.25 -13.35 9.27
N THR A 37 8.74 -12.11 9.30
CA THR A 37 8.06 -10.97 8.66
C THR A 37 7.99 -11.17 7.17
N PHE A 38 9.10 -11.55 6.53
CA PHE A 38 9.15 -11.83 5.10
C PHE A 38 8.08 -12.85 4.67
N LEU A 39 7.97 -13.99 5.37
CA LEU A 39 6.99 -15.03 5.05
C LEU A 39 5.54 -14.56 5.27
N LEU A 40 5.29 -13.70 6.26
CA LEU A 40 3.96 -13.11 6.47
C LEU A 40 3.60 -12.16 5.33
N GLU A 41 4.50 -11.25 4.96
CA GLU A 41 4.27 -10.31 3.85
C GLU A 41 4.06 -11.06 2.53
N MET A 42 4.88 -12.07 2.23
CA MET A 42 4.75 -12.86 1.01
C MET A 42 3.43 -13.63 0.95
N ARG A 43 2.97 -14.16 2.09
CA ARG A 43 1.66 -14.81 2.19
C ARG A 43 0.53 -13.83 1.89
N GLU A 44 0.60 -12.62 2.44
CA GLU A 44 -0.42 -11.58 2.21
C GLU A 44 -0.39 -11.04 0.78
N TYR A 45 0.80 -10.94 0.20
CA TYR A 45 0.98 -10.52 -1.18
C TYR A 45 0.48 -11.57 -2.17
N TYR A 46 0.70 -12.86 -1.90
CA TYR A 46 0.06 -13.95 -2.65
C TYR A 46 -1.46 -13.88 -2.59
N ARG A 47 -2.05 -13.66 -1.39
CA ARG A 47 -3.51 -13.48 -1.26
C ARG A 47 -4.03 -12.31 -2.08
N TRP A 48 -3.23 -11.25 -2.22
CA TRP A 48 -3.59 -10.10 -3.05
C TRP A 48 -3.52 -10.43 -4.53
N GLU A 49 -2.39 -10.94 -4.99
CA GLU A 49 -2.16 -11.21 -6.41
C GLU A 49 -3.09 -12.28 -6.97
N MET A 50 -3.41 -13.30 -6.16
CA MET A 50 -4.32 -14.38 -6.56
C MET A 50 -5.78 -14.11 -6.21
N GLU A 51 -6.11 -12.91 -5.75
CA GLU A 51 -7.48 -12.49 -5.37
C GLU A 51 -8.17 -13.48 -4.42
N ILE A 52 -7.42 -14.05 -3.47
CA ILE A 52 -7.93 -15.05 -2.55
C ILE A 52 -8.93 -14.39 -1.58
N PRO A 53 -10.19 -14.85 -1.51
CA PRO A 53 -11.19 -14.28 -0.62
C PRO A 53 -10.78 -14.32 0.85
N TYR A 54 -11.26 -13.36 1.64
CA TYR A 54 -11.05 -13.35 3.08
C TYR A 54 -11.67 -14.60 3.73
N GLY A 55 -10.95 -15.21 4.68
CA GLY A 55 -11.35 -16.47 5.32
C GLY A 55 -11.16 -17.72 4.47
N ALA A 56 -10.81 -17.60 3.19
CA ALA A 56 -10.48 -18.76 2.37
C ALA A 56 -9.15 -19.39 2.82
N ARG A 57 -9.13 -20.72 2.80
CA ARG A 57 -7.93 -21.51 3.09
C ARG A 57 -6.92 -21.32 1.97
N LEU A 58 -5.68 -21.03 2.35
CA LEU A 58 -4.58 -20.94 1.40
C LEU A 58 -4.15 -22.32 0.87
N PRO A 59 -3.98 -22.46 -0.45
CA PRO A 59 -3.42 -23.67 -1.05
C PRO A 59 -1.91 -23.71 -0.79
N LYS A 60 -1.48 -24.60 0.12
CA LYS A 60 -0.10 -24.60 0.63
C LYS A 60 0.95 -24.91 -0.44
N ASP A 61 0.65 -25.87 -1.32
CA ASP A 61 1.61 -26.31 -2.35
C ASP A 61 1.76 -25.21 -3.41
N GLU A 62 0.65 -24.66 -3.89
CA GLU A 62 0.64 -23.53 -4.85
C GLU A 62 1.31 -22.27 -4.29
N LEU A 63 1.13 -21.97 -3.00
CA LEU A 63 1.84 -20.89 -2.33
C LEU A 63 3.36 -21.15 -2.31
N GLY A 64 3.79 -22.39 -2.05
CA GLY A 64 5.22 -22.75 -2.05
C GLY A 64 5.86 -22.62 -3.43
N ASP A 65 5.16 -23.08 -4.47
CA ASP A 65 5.60 -22.94 -5.86
C ASP A 65 5.66 -21.46 -6.27
N TRP A 66 4.67 -20.68 -5.88
CA TRP A 66 4.61 -19.24 -6.14
C TRP A 66 5.75 -18.47 -5.44
N LEU A 67 6.03 -18.77 -4.18
CA LEU A 67 7.15 -18.18 -3.43
C LEU A 67 8.47 -18.39 -4.17
N THR A 68 8.73 -19.64 -4.58
CA THR A 68 9.94 -20.01 -5.31
C THR A 68 10.05 -19.27 -6.64
N ALA A 69 8.94 -19.17 -7.38
CA ALA A 69 8.90 -18.45 -8.65
C ALA A 69 9.14 -16.94 -8.46
N ARG A 70 8.58 -16.34 -7.40
CA ARG A 70 8.77 -14.92 -7.07
C ARG A 70 10.21 -14.60 -6.72
N GLU A 71 10.85 -15.40 -5.88
CA GLU A 71 12.26 -15.22 -5.53
C GLU A 71 13.16 -15.38 -6.77
N SER A 72 12.87 -16.38 -7.62
CA SER A 72 13.60 -16.57 -8.89
C SER A 72 13.43 -15.37 -9.82
N LEU A 73 12.25 -14.75 -9.87
CA LEU A 73 12.00 -13.53 -10.64
C LEU A 73 12.83 -12.36 -10.08
N TRP A 74 12.88 -12.18 -8.77
CA TRP A 74 13.66 -11.10 -8.15
C TRP A 74 15.14 -11.15 -8.51
N ASP A 75 15.75 -12.35 -8.54
CA ASP A 75 17.14 -12.52 -8.96
C ASP A 75 17.41 -12.02 -10.40
N THR A 76 16.38 -11.97 -11.25
CA THR A 76 16.50 -11.49 -12.63
C THR A 76 16.32 -9.97 -12.78
N VAL A 77 15.66 -9.30 -11.83
CA VAL A 77 15.27 -7.89 -11.96
C VAL A 77 15.92 -6.96 -10.92
N GLU A 78 16.58 -7.48 -9.89
CA GLU A 78 17.20 -6.69 -8.80
C GLU A 78 18.12 -5.56 -9.31
N GLU A 79 18.87 -5.84 -10.38
CA GLU A 79 19.83 -4.91 -11.00
C GLU A 79 19.19 -4.02 -12.09
N GLU A 80 17.91 -4.19 -12.41
CA GLU A 80 17.24 -3.39 -13.44
C GLU A 80 16.92 -1.97 -12.98
N THR A 81 16.94 -0.99 -13.88
CA THR A 81 16.53 0.38 -13.55
C THR A 81 15.01 0.53 -13.55
N PHE A 82 14.49 1.42 -12.71
CA PHE A 82 13.05 1.72 -12.71
C PHE A 82 12.65 2.32 -14.07
N ALA A 83 11.57 1.80 -14.63
CA ALA A 83 11.06 2.20 -15.92
C ALA A 83 10.21 3.47 -15.81
N PRO A 84 10.32 4.41 -16.77
CA PRO A 84 9.41 5.55 -16.84
C PRO A 84 7.98 5.07 -17.10
N LEU A 85 7.00 5.68 -16.43
CA LEU A 85 5.61 5.32 -16.60
C LEU A 85 5.11 5.76 -17.98
N PRO A 86 4.34 4.91 -18.70
CA PRO A 86 3.88 5.17 -20.07
C PRO A 86 2.71 6.19 -20.11
N VAL A 87 2.84 7.28 -19.37
CA VAL A 87 1.88 8.39 -19.26
C VAL A 87 2.53 9.63 -19.85
N SER A 88 1.78 10.42 -20.64
CA SER A 88 2.26 11.70 -21.23
C SER A 88 3.60 11.62 -21.97
N GLY A 89 3.95 10.47 -22.53
CA GLY A 89 5.21 10.26 -23.26
C GLY A 89 6.38 9.71 -22.44
N GLY A 90 6.15 9.33 -21.18
CA GLY A 90 7.18 8.82 -20.27
C GLY A 90 7.42 9.81 -19.14
N ILE A 91 6.93 9.50 -17.93
CA ILE A 91 7.20 10.29 -16.72
C ILE A 91 8.10 9.46 -15.80
N ASP A 92 9.02 10.11 -15.10
CA ASP A 92 9.85 9.46 -14.09
C ASP A 92 8.95 8.82 -13.00
N PRO A 93 9.20 7.57 -12.58
CA PRO A 93 8.35 6.91 -11.60
C PRO A 93 8.37 7.56 -10.21
N PHE A 94 9.29 8.48 -9.92
CA PHE A 94 9.28 9.24 -8.67
C PHE A 94 8.54 10.59 -8.77
N ASP A 95 8.14 11.03 -9.97
CA ASP A 95 7.41 12.29 -10.17
C ASP A 95 5.89 12.09 -9.97
N ALA A 96 5.48 11.69 -8.76
CA ALA A 96 4.08 11.34 -8.43
C ALA A 96 3.06 12.42 -8.82
N ASP A 97 3.41 13.69 -8.60
CA ASP A 97 2.55 14.84 -8.90
C ASP A 97 2.26 14.96 -10.41
N ASP A 98 3.26 14.70 -11.26
CA ASP A 98 3.14 14.78 -12.72
C ASP A 98 2.30 13.62 -13.24
N VAL A 99 2.53 12.41 -12.70
CA VAL A 99 1.72 11.23 -13.00
C VAL A 99 0.26 11.46 -12.59
N ASN A 100 0.02 11.94 -11.36
CA ASN A 100 -1.34 12.14 -10.85
C ASN A 100 -2.10 13.27 -11.58
N ARG A 101 -1.43 14.32 -12.07
CA ARG A 101 -2.08 15.32 -12.93
C ARG A 101 -2.68 14.68 -14.19
N ALA A 102 -2.05 13.63 -14.70
CA ALA A 102 -2.56 12.89 -15.85
C ALA A 102 -3.58 11.81 -15.47
N LEU A 103 -3.46 11.16 -14.31
CA LEU A 103 -4.30 10.02 -13.92
C LEU A 103 -5.59 10.37 -13.18
N VAL A 104 -5.57 11.37 -12.29
CA VAL A 104 -6.72 11.77 -11.45
C VAL A 104 -7.98 12.08 -12.27
N PRO A 105 -7.92 12.78 -13.43
CA PRO A 105 -9.10 13.02 -14.26
C PRO A 105 -9.80 11.74 -14.77
N TYR A 106 -9.11 10.60 -14.75
CA TYR A 106 -9.62 9.30 -15.20
C TYR A 106 -10.00 8.36 -14.05
N GLY A 107 -10.04 8.86 -12.80
CA GLY A 107 -10.39 8.04 -11.65
C GLY A 107 -9.28 7.08 -11.22
N LEU A 108 -8.01 7.43 -11.50
CA LEU A 108 -6.83 6.67 -11.11
C LEU A 108 -5.94 7.52 -10.20
N VAL A 109 -5.22 6.87 -9.30
CA VAL A 109 -4.22 7.51 -8.44
C VAL A 109 -2.96 6.67 -8.40
N TYR A 110 -1.83 7.37 -8.43
CA TYR A 110 -0.50 6.81 -8.30
C TYR A 110 0.18 7.35 -7.06
N SER A 111 0.82 6.48 -6.29
CA SER A 111 1.69 6.87 -5.19
C SER A 111 3.08 6.37 -5.51
N SER A 112 4.08 7.23 -5.35
CA SER A 112 5.48 6.86 -5.34
C SER A 112 6.18 7.53 -4.17
N GLY A 113 7.36 7.03 -3.81
CA GLY A 113 8.26 7.75 -2.91
C GLY A 113 9.24 6.82 -2.21
N LEU A 114 10.00 7.41 -1.29
CA LEU A 114 10.90 6.67 -0.43
C LEU A 114 10.19 6.36 0.88
N GLY A 115 9.88 5.10 1.12
CA GLY A 115 9.39 4.60 2.41
C GLY A 115 10.48 4.55 3.48
N HIS A 116 10.18 3.89 4.60
CA HIS A 116 11.12 3.65 5.69
C HIS A 116 12.46 3.09 5.17
N PHE A 117 13.57 3.60 5.71
CA PHE A 117 14.95 3.28 5.27
C PHE A 117 15.29 3.66 3.83
N ARG A 118 14.56 4.62 3.23
CA ARG A 118 14.75 5.10 1.85
C ARG A 118 14.46 4.05 0.76
N LYS A 119 13.52 3.14 1.04
CA LYS A 119 13.08 2.10 0.10
C LYS A 119 12.06 2.67 -0.88
N PRO A 120 12.26 2.57 -2.21
CA PRO A 120 11.23 2.95 -3.17
C PRO A 120 9.94 2.17 -2.93
N HIS A 121 8.81 2.86 -3.08
CA HIS A 121 7.46 2.30 -2.93
C HIS A 121 6.58 2.86 -4.04
N PHE A 122 5.83 2.00 -4.72
CA PHE A 122 4.98 2.34 -5.86
C PHE A 122 3.61 1.66 -5.76
N VAL A 123 2.55 2.41 -6.06
CA VAL A 123 1.17 1.92 -6.07
C VAL A 123 0.41 2.58 -7.20
N LEU A 124 -0.39 1.80 -7.91
CA LEU A 124 -1.42 2.29 -8.82
C LEU A 124 -2.77 1.71 -8.40
N ALA A 125 -3.77 2.58 -8.25
CA ALA A 125 -5.08 2.19 -7.78
C ALA A 125 -6.20 3.03 -8.40
N GLU A 126 -7.43 2.57 -8.22
CA GLU A 126 -8.63 3.37 -8.42
C GLU A 126 -8.64 4.55 -7.44
N LEU A 127 -8.94 5.76 -7.91
CA LEU A 127 -9.20 6.91 -7.06
C LEU A 127 -10.66 6.92 -6.62
N LYS A 128 -10.91 6.66 -5.32
CA LYS A 128 -12.26 6.75 -4.74
C LYS A 128 -12.62 8.19 -4.37
N ARG A 129 -11.67 8.92 -3.79
CA ARG A 129 -11.90 10.26 -3.28
C ARG A 129 -10.61 11.06 -3.24
N ALA A 130 -10.69 12.33 -3.61
CA ALA A 130 -9.62 13.30 -3.42
C ALA A 130 -10.17 14.50 -2.66
N GLU A 131 -9.44 14.96 -1.66
CA GLU A 131 -9.81 16.16 -0.89
C GLU A 131 -8.56 16.92 -0.42
N VAL A 132 -8.78 18.08 0.19
CA VAL A 132 -7.72 18.83 0.87
C VAL A 132 -8.12 18.97 2.33
N ARG A 133 -7.25 18.52 3.23
CA ARG A 133 -7.40 18.70 4.67
C ARG A 133 -6.24 19.53 5.18
N GLU A 134 -6.55 20.72 5.70
CA GLU A 134 -5.56 21.60 6.32
C GLU A 134 -4.38 21.99 5.40
N GLY A 135 -4.65 22.07 4.10
CA GLY A 135 -3.65 22.38 3.08
C GLY A 135 -2.88 21.16 2.56
N VAL A 136 -3.15 19.96 3.09
CA VAL A 136 -2.57 18.69 2.62
C VAL A 136 -3.56 17.99 1.69
N LYS A 137 -3.11 17.54 0.52
CA LYS A 137 -3.93 16.72 -0.37
C LYS A 137 -4.11 15.35 0.26
N VAL A 138 -5.32 14.81 0.23
CA VAL A 138 -5.64 13.45 0.69
C VAL A 138 -6.26 12.70 -0.47
N TYR A 139 -5.62 11.60 -0.86
CA TYR A 139 -6.15 10.66 -1.84
C TYR A 139 -6.57 9.37 -1.13
N VAL A 140 -7.82 8.96 -1.36
CA VAL A 140 -8.31 7.64 -0.96
C VAL A 140 -8.30 6.75 -2.18
N ALA A 141 -7.38 5.80 -2.17
CA ALA A 141 -7.22 4.73 -3.14
C ALA A 141 -8.15 3.55 -2.81
N GLY A 142 -8.83 3.02 -3.81
CA GLY A 142 -9.67 1.84 -3.73
C GLY A 142 -8.93 0.58 -4.15
N CYS A 143 -9.44 -0.08 -5.19
CA CYS A 143 -8.85 -1.28 -5.77
C CYS A 143 -7.43 -1.01 -6.26
N GLU A 144 -6.46 -1.79 -5.77
CA GLU A 144 -5.06 -1.71 -6.15
C GLU A 144 -4.78 -2.56 -7.40
N TYR A 145 -4.36 -1.91 -8.49
CA TYR A 145 -3.99 -2.59 -9.73
C TYR A 145 -2.52 -3.03 -9.76
N ALA A 146 -1.66 -2.31 -9.04
CA ALA A 146 -0.26 -2.67 -8.86
C ALA A 146 0.22 -2.17 -7.49
N ARG A 147 1.06 -2.97 -6.82
CA ARG A 147 1.66 -2.62 -5.52
C ARG A 147 2.93 -3.43 -5.23
N ASP A 148 3.72 -2.88 -4.32
CA ASP A 148 4.80 -3.61 -3.64
C ASP A 148 4.27 -4.69 -2.70
N LEU A 149 5.20 -5.57 -2.29
CA LEU A 149 5.03 -6.56 -1.24
C LEU A 149 4.47 -5.93 0.04
N ILE A 150 5.18 -4.92 0.56
CA ILE A 150 4.76 -4.18 1.77
C ILE A 150 3.70 -3.17 1.36
N ALA A 151 2.55 -3.18 2.04
CA ALA A 151 1.47 -2.25 1.77
C ALA A 151 1.03 -1.50 3.04
N PRO A 152 1.70 -0.40 3.41
CA PRO A 152 1.20 0.45 4.49
C PRO A 152 -0.18 0.99 4.11
N PRO A 153 -1.16 1.02 5.04
CA PRO A 153 -2.54 1.43 4.76
C PRO A 153 -2.68 2.93 4.52
N ALA A 154 -1.82 3.73 5.15
CA ALA A 154 -1.76 5.18 4.99
C ALA A 154 -0.28 5.59 4.96
N ALA A 155 0.01 6.64 4.19
CA ALA A 155 1.33 7.25 4.17
C ALA A 155 1.29 8.66 3.57
N MET A 156 2.06 9.57 4.17
CA MET A 156 2.44 10.85 3.58
C MET A 156 3.56 10.66 2.53
N ARG A 157 3.33 11.12 1.30
CA ARG A 157 4.27 11.06 0.15
C ARG A 157 4.18 12.34 -0.65
N ASP A 158 5.33 12.98 -0.89
CA ASP A 158 5.45 14.21 -1.69
C ASP A 158 4.42 15.31 -1.34
N GLY A 159 4.12 15.48 -0.04
CA GLY A 159 3.17 16.49 0.42
C GLY A 159 1.68 16.08 0.32
N ALA A 160 1.39 14.83 0.00
CA ALA A 160 0.04 14.27 -0.06
C ALA A 160 -0.09 13.00 0.78
N ILE A 161 -1.25 12.82 1.41
CA ILE A 161 -1.61 11.61 2.15
C ILE A 161 -2.29 10.64 1.19
N PHE A 162 -1.82 9.40 1.17
CA PHE A 162 -2.42 8.31 0.41
C PHE A 162 -2.98 7.28 1.39
N LEU A 163 -4.31 7.19 1.47
CA LEU A 163 -5.02 6.14 2.20
C LEU A 163 -5.43 5.04 1.21
N ARG A 164 -5.05 3.80 1.50
CA ARG A 164 -5.19 2.64 0.60
C ARG A 164 -6.21 1.65 1.16
N MET A 165 -7.44 1.71 0.68
CA MET A 165 -8.56 0.94 1.26
C MET A 165 -8.35 -0.58 1.20
N ASP A 166 -7.76 -1.11 0.13
CA ASP A 166 -7.41 -2.53 0.06
C ASP A 166 -6.40 -2.94 1.14
N ALA A 167 -5.38 -2.10 1.37
CA ALA A 167 -4.39 -2.32 2.43
C ALA A 167 -4.99 -2.16 3.83
N VAL A 168 -5.89 -1.20 4.05
CA VAL A 168 -6.66 -1.06 5.31
C VAL A 168 -7.44 -2.33 5.60
N ARG A 169 -8.21 -2.83 4.62
CA ARG A 169 -9.02 -4.04 4.77
C ARG A 169 -8.14 -5.26 5.11
N ARG A 170 -7.00 -5.42 4.43
CA ARG A 170 -6.05 -6.51 4.73
C ARG A 170 -5.43 -6.38 6.12
N LEU A 171 -5.03 -5.18 6.54
CA LEU A 171 -4.52 -4.95 7.89
C LEU A 171 -5.55 -5.35 8.95
N LEU A 172 -6.80 -4.93 8.79
CA LEU A 172 -7.88 -5.24 9.72
C LEU A 172 -8.19 -6.74 9.74
N TRP A 173 -8.23 -7.38 8.57
CA TRP A 173 -8.41 -8.82 8.47
C TRP A 173 -7.30 -9.60 9.17
N ASN A 174 -6.03 -9.21 8.98
CA ASN A 174 -4.90 -9.85 9.65
C ASN A 174 -5.00 -9.73 11.17
N LYS A 175 -5.39 -8.55 11.68
CA LYS A 175 -5.65 -8.36 13.12
C LYS A 175 -6.80 -9.22 13.62
N PHE A 176 -7.85 -9.40 12.80
CA PHE A 176 -8.98 -10.27 13.14
C PHE A 176 -8.55 -11.74 13.19
N GLU A 177 -7.85 -12.24 12.17
CA GLU A 177 -7.32 -13.61 12.14
C GLU A 177 -6.42 -13.86 13.35
N GLU A 178 -5.49 -12.96 13.67
CA GLU A 178 -4.63 -13.06 14.86
C GLU A 178 -5.41 -13.10 16.17
N TRP A 179 -6.47 -12.28 16.28
CA TRP A 179 -7.32 -12.23 17.47
C TRP A 179 -8.11 -13.52 17.68
N GLN A 180 -8.52 -14.23 16.62
CA GLN A 180 -9.27 -15.48 16.76
C GLN A 180 -8.54 -16.56 17.56
N TRP A 181 -7.20 -16.47 17.67
CA TRP A 181 -6.36 -17.38 18.46
C TRP A 181 -6.14 -16.92 19.93
N LYS A 182 -6.70 -15.77 20.33
CA LYS A 182 -6.51 -15.13 21.64
C LYS A 182 -7.79 -15.15 22.48
N GLU A 183 -7.69 -14.69 23.72
CA GLU A 183 -8.85 -14.51 24.62
C GLU A 183 -9.86 -13.51 24.04
N LYS A 184 -11.14 -13.88 24.06
CA LYS A 184 -12.18 -13.17 23.28
C LYS A 184 -12.66 -11.88 23.94
N ASP A 185 -12.62 -11.75 25.27
CA ASP A 185 -13.10 -10.54 25.97
C ASP A 185 -12.00 -9.49 26.13
N THR A 186 -11.56 -8.95 25.00
CA THR A 186 -10.63 -7.81 24.94
C THR A 186 -11.32 -6.61 24.30
N ALA A 187 -10.75 -5.41 24.46
CA ALA A 187 -11.25 -4.20 23.77
C ALA A 187 -11.33 -4.42 22.25
N LEU A 188 -10.31 -5.08 21.69
CA LEU A 188 -10.26 -5.44 20.28
C LEU A 188 -11.34 -6.47 19.90
N GLY A 189 -11.56 -7.49 20.74
CA GLY A 189 -12.64 -8.46 20.51
C GLY A 189 -14.03 -7.81 20.51
N ARG A 190 -14.28 -6.84 21.40
CA ARG A 190 -15.53 -6.06 21.40
C ARG A 190 -15.68 -5.18 20.16
N ALA A 191 -14.59 -4.60 19.65
CA ALA A 191 -14.61 -3.87 18.39
C ALA A 191 -14.99 -4.79 17.22
N PHE A 192 -14.36 -5.96 17.10
CA PHE A 192 -14.68 -6.92 16.04
C PHE A 192 -16.11 -7.46 16.12
N ALA A 193 -16.64 -7.70 17.33
CA ALA A 193 -18.02 -8.12 17.53
C ALA A 193 -19.06 -7.08 17.04
N HIS A 194 -18.68 -5.81 16.88
CA HIS A 194 -19.57 -4.76 16.34
C HIS A 194 -19.78 -4.86 14.82
N TYR A 195 -18.83 -5.46 14.08
CA TYR A 195 -18.81 -5.44 12.61
C TYR A 195 -19.34 -6.74 11.96
N ASP A 196 -19.74 -7.75 12.73
CA ASP A 196 -20.41 -9.00 12.28
C ASP A 196 -19.67 -9.74 11.14
N PHE A 197 -18.35 -9.91 11.29
CA PHE A 197 -17.52 -10.70 10.36
C PHE A 197 -17.97 -12.17 10.21
N GLU A 198 -18.73 -12.71 11.16
CA GLU A 198 -19.16 -14.11 11.13
C GLU A 198 -20.21 -14.38 10.04
N ARG A 199 -21.04 -13.39 9.72
CA ARG A 199 -22.12 -13.52 8.72
C ARG A 199 -21.74 -12.94 7.37
N ASP A 200 -21.01 -11.84 7.35
CA ASP A 200 -20.66 -11.11 6.13
C ASP A 200 -19.30 -10.43 6.31
N ILE A 201 -18.24 -11.17 5.98
CA ILE A 201 -16.85 -10.70 6.11
C ILE A 201 -16.63 -9.44 5.28
N GLU A 202 -17.12 -9.42 4.05
CA GLU A 202 -16.93 -8.32 3.11
C GLU A 202 -17.55 -7.03 3.65
N ARG A 203 -18.83 -7.08 4.02
CA ARG A 203 -19.54 -5.92 4.56
C ARG A 203 -18.99 -5.49 5.92
N GLY A 204 -18.58 -6.44 6.75
CA GLY A 204 -17.93 -6.15 8.03
C GLY A 204 -16.62 -5.40 7.85
N LEU A 205 -15.79 -5.85 6.90
CA LEU A 205 -14.53 -5.21 6.55
C LEU A 205 -14.73 -3.83 5.95
N ASP A 206 -15.70 -3.64 5.05
CA ASP A 206 -16.01 -2.32 4.50
C ASP A 206 -16.36 -1.31 5.60
N ARG A 207 -17.27 -1.69 6.50
CA ARG A 207 -17.70 -0.81 7.59
C ARG A 207 -16.57 -0.49 8.56
N MET A 208 -15.76 -1.48 8.91
CA MET A 208 -14.63 -1.27 9.82
C MET A 208 -13.55 -0.43 9.14
N ALA A 209 -13.20 -0.73 7.88
CA ALA A 209 -12.22 0.03 7.13
C ALA A 209 -12.63 1.49 6.98
N GLU A 210 -13.88 1.77 6.66
CA GLU A 210 -14.39 3.15 6.59
C GLU A 210 -14.30 3.87 7.95
N ALA A 211 -14.64 3.20 9.05
CA ALA A 211 -14.55 3.79 10.39
C ALA A 211 -13.10 4.09 10.81
N GLU A 212 -12.18 3.17 10.56
CA GLU A 212 -10.77 3.31 10.94
C GLU A 212 -9.96 4.21 9.99
N SER A 213 -10.44 4.42 8.77
CA SER A 213 -9.82 5.28 7.75
C SER A 213 -9.62 6.71 8.24
N GLU A 214 -10.59 7.25 8.98
CA GLU A 214 -10.50 8.61 9.51
C GLU A 214 -9.38 8.74 10.54
N ALA A 215 -9.22 7.75 11.42
CA ALA A 215 -8.15 7.74 12.40
C ALA A 215 -6.77 7.69 11.72
N MET A 216 -6.63 6.91 10.64
CA MET A 216 -5.40 6.84 9.84
C MET A 216 -5.11 8.16 9.14
N ILE A 217 -6.10 8.81 8.51
CA ILE A 217 -5.91 10.14 7.91
C ILE A 217 -5.49 11.16 8.98
N LEU A 218 -6.12 11.14 10.16
CA LEU A 218 -5.79 12.05 11.25
C LEU A 218 -4.38 11.83 11.80
N HIS A 219 -3.89 10.58 11.82
CA HIS A 219 -2.51 10.25 12.15
C HIS A 219 -1.55 10.95 11.18
N GLU A 220 -1.71 10.75 9.87
CA GLU A 220 -0.85 11.36 8.85
C GLU A 220 -0.93 12.90 8.85
N VAL A 221 -2.12 13.48 9.08
CA VAL A 221 -2.27 14.94 9.27
C VAL A 221 -1.52 15.41 10.52
N GLY A 222 -1.56 14.63 11.59
CA GLY A 222 -0.82 14.88 12.82
C GLY A 222 0.69 14.90 12.59
N GLU A 223 1.21 13.93 11.84
CA GLU A 223 2.64 13.88 11.48
C GLU A 223 3.05 15.06 10.60
N ALA A 224 2.26 15.40 9.57
CA ALA A 224 2.51 16.56 8.72
C ALA A 224 2.54 17.87 9.52
N ARG A 225 1.67 18.01 10.54
CA ARG A 225 1.69 19.15 11.47
C ARG A 225 2.95 19.16 12.32
N ALA A 226 3.36 18.01 12.85
CA ALA A 226 4.56 17.88 13.67
C ALA A 226 5.82 18.24 12.88
N GLU A 227 5.94 17.74 11.65
CA GLU A 227 7.04 18.07 10.74
C GLU A 227 7.10 19.57 10.45
N LYS A 228 5.96 20.21 10.17
CA LYS A 228 5.90 21.67 9.96
C LYS A 228 6.29 22.47 11.20
N LEU A 229 5.91 22.00 12.39
CA LEU A 229 6.15 22.72 13.65
C LEU A 229 7.59 22.58 14.14
N LEU A 230 8.16 21.38 14.00
CA LEU A 230 9.43 21.00 14.59
C LEU A 230 10.58 20.93 13.57
N GLY A 231 10.28 20.90 12.28
CA GLY A 231 11.28 20.83 11.21
C GLY A 231 12.20 19.62 11.34
N ALA A 232 13.51 19.84 11.16
CA ALA A 232 14.51 18.77 11.19
C ALA A 232 14.60 18.03 12.54
N ASP A 233 14.17 18.65 13.64
CA ASP A 233 14.16 18.01 14.96
C ASP A 233 13.18 16.83 15.01
N TRP A 234 12.07 16.91 14.27
CA TRP A 234 11.12 15.79 14.13
C TRP A 234 11.77 14.57 13.47
N SER A 235 12.36 14.76 12.29
CA SER A 235 13.03 13.67 11.57
C SER A 235 14.23 13.12 12.34
N SER A 236 14.97 13.97 13.06
CA SER A 236 16.08 13.54 13.92
C SER A 236 15.59 12.69 15.09
N MET A 237 14.47 13.08 15.71
CA MET A 237 13.84 12.33 16.79
C MET A 237 13.34 10.97 16.29
N LEU A 238 12.60 10.92 15.18
CA LEU A 238 12.15 9.67 14.57
C LEU A 238 13.33 8.74 14.24
N GLY A 239 14.42 9.28 13.70
CA GLY A 239 15.63 8.51 13.39
C GLY A 239 16.38 7.97 14.62
N GLN A 240 16.06 8.43 15.83
CA GLN A 240 16.61 7.92 17.09
C GLN A 240 15.69 6.90 17.77
N LEU A 241 14.51 6.65 17.21
CA LEU A 241 13.57 5.69 17.76
C LEU A 241 13.94 4.27 17.33
N ASP A 242 14.50 3.50 18.26
CA ASP A 242 14.89 2.10 18.01
C ASP A 242 13.77 1.08 18.27
N SER A 243 12.58 1.54 18.69
CA SER A 243 11.51 0.65 19.13
C SER A 243 10.57 0.27 17.98
N LYS A 244 10.15 -1.00 17.92
CA LYS A 244 9.19 -1.52 16.93
C LYS A 244 7.81 -0.85 16.93
N HIS A 245 7.50 0.00 17.91
CA HIS A 245 6.22 0.69 18.09
C HIS A 245 6.40 2.21 18.18
N ALA A 246 7.49 2.73 17.62
CA ALA A 246 7.77 4.15 17.69
C ALA A 246 6.94 4.98 16.72
N GLU A 247 6.27 4.31 15.78
CA GLU A 247 5.23 4.82 14.89
C GLU A 247 4.08 3.79 14.82
#